data_AF-A0A5N6TDR0-F1
#
_entry.id   AF-A0A5N6TDR0-F1
#
_cell.length_a   1.000
_cell.length_b   1.000
_cell.length_c   1.000
_cell.angle_alpha   90.00
_cell.angle_beta   90.00
_cell.angle_gamma   90.00
#
_symmetry.space_group_name_H-M   'P 1'
#
loop_
_entity.id
_entity.type
_entity.pdbx_description
1 polymer ?
#
loop_
_entity_poly.entity_id
_entity_poly.type
_entity_poly.pdbx_seq_one_letter_code
_entity_poly.pdbx_strand_id
1 'polypeptide(L)'
;MEELSNFIKNEKSIPKMPPFTPINGSDGSMDVDKEPTTPSKHARKGSNVNGAAKKNNTPSPVKKSLGPIPTSLDAASEPDKMILRMRDVQGKNWGEITKAYIERTGTKIGNSTLRMRYTTMKANFTDMSGEDEAMLLRVKKEVEERFEQEKWHRISDIMHEEGGTKYPVPALQKKFKELSKKGAQANGYE
;
A
#
# COMPACT_ATOMS: atom_id res chain seq x y z
N MET A 1 25.21 -17.97 -22.37
CA MET A 1 25.54 -16.83 -21.48
C MET A 1 25.83 -15.57 -22.30
N GLU A 2 24.98 -15.22 -23.27
CA GLU A 2 25.19 -14.04 -24.14
C GLU A 2 23.98 -13.11 -24.22
N GLU A 3 22.84 -13.44 -23.58
CA GLU A 3 21.67 -12.57 -23.60
C GLU A 3 21.61 -11.53 -22.47
N LEU A 4 22.49 -11.62 -21.47
CA LEU A 4 22.57 -10.63 -20.39
C LEU A 4 23.45 -9.42 -20.71
N SER A 5 24.24 -9.43 -21.80
CA SER A 5 25.10 -8.30 -22.16
C SER A 5 24.40 -7.19 -22.94
N ASN A 6 23.15 -7.40 -23.36
CA ASN A 6 22.41 -6.46 -24.20
C ASN A 6 21.47 -5.53 -23.42
N PHE A 7 21.29 -5.74 -22.12
CA PHE A 7 20.46 -4.84 -21.29
C PHE A 7 21.22 -3.58 -20.82
N ILE A 8 22.55 -3.58 -20.85
CA ILE A 8 23.39 -2.49 -20.29
C ILE A 8 23.72 -1.38 -21.33
N LYS A 9 23.37 -1.56 -22.62
CA LYS A 9 23.80 -0.62 -23.69
C LYS A 9 22.81 0.48 -24.06
N ASN A 10 21.66 0.60 -23.40
CA ASN A 10 20.67 1.63 -23.76
C ASN A 10 20.47 2.67 -22.65
N GLU A 11 21.57 3.35 -22.32
CA GLU A 11 21.62 4.43 -21.33
C GLU A 11 21.64 5.81 -22.02
N LYS A 12 20.66 6.06 -22.90
CA LYS A 12 20.41 7.41 -23.45
C LYS A 12 18.94 7.75 -23.38
N SER A 13 18.68 8.85 -22.67
CA SER A 13 17.41 9.54 -22.50
C SER A 13 16.53 9.07 -21.35
N ILE A 14 16.98 9.30 -20.11
CA ILE A 14 16.07 9.54 -19.00
C ILE A 14 15.46 10.94 -19.22
N PRO A 15 14.15 11.08 -19.45
CA PRO A 15 13.54 12.40 -19.59
C PRO A 15 13.66 13.16 -18.26
N LYS A 16 14.21 14.38 -18.31
CA LYS A 16 14.23 15.30 -17.17
C LYS A 16 12.78 15.52 -16.72
N MET A 17 12.44 15.11 -15.50
CA MET A 17 11.16 15.46 -14.91
C MET A 17 11.06 16.98 -14.76
N PRO A 18 9.94 17.61 -15.12
CA PRO A 18 9.73 19.03 -14.87
C PRO A 18 9.66 19.32 -13.37
N PRO A 19 10.05 20.54 -12.93
CA PRO A 19 9.97 20.93 -11.53
C PRO A 19 8.51 20.89 -11.04
N PHE A 20 8.32 20.40 -9.82
CA PHE A 20 7.03 20.40 -9.14
C PHE A 20 6.57 21.84 -8.90
N THR A 21 5.59 22.30 -9.68
CA THR A 21 4.87 23.54 -9.44
C THR A 21 3.80 23.30 -8.37
N PRO A 22 3.83 24.02 -7.24
CA PRO A 22 2.72 24.02 -6.30
C PRO A 22 1.49 24.63 -6.98
N ILE A 23 0.39 23.89 -7.06
CA ILE A 23 -0.90 24.45 -7.47
C ILE A 23 -1.46 25.21 -6.27
N ASN A 24 -1.10 26.49 -6.14
CA ASN A 24 -1.99 27.46 -5.52
C ASN A 24 -1.65 28.90 -5.93
N GLY A 25 -2.66 29.62 -6.42
CA GLY A 25 -2.63 31.02 -6.88
C GLY A 25 -3.31 31.14 -8.23
N SER A 26 -4.65 31.27 -8.33
CA SER A 26 -5.47 32.47 -8.09
C SER A 26 -5.16 33.64 -9.03
N ASP A 27 -6.01 33.85 -10.03
CA ASP A 27 -6.44 35.16 -10.58
C ASP A 27 -7.60 34.87 -11.56
N GLY A 28 -8.79 35.47 -11.54
CA GLY A 28 -9.38 36.47 -10.66
C GLY A 28 -10.80 36.84 -11.14
N SER A 29 -11.46 37.70 -10.35
CA SER A 29 -12.66 38.50 -10.65
C SER A 29 -14.04 37.80 -10.54
N MET A 30 -15.06 38.29 -9.80
CA MET A 30 -15.25 39.42 -8.89
C MET A 30 -16.46 39.11 -7.98
N ASP A 31 -16.40 39.60 -6.74
CA ASP A 31 -17.48 39.99 -5.80
C ASP A 31 -18.71 39.08 -5.61
N VAL A 32 -18.89 38.50 -4.41
CA VAL A 32 -19.90 38.96 -3.41
C VAL A 32 -19.54 38.40 -2.02
N ASP A 33 -19.58 39.28 -1.01
CA ASP A 33 -19.34 39.02 0.42
C ASP A 33 -20.03 37.78 1.02
N LYS A 34 -19.25 36.98 1.77
CA LYS A 34 -19.62 36.36 3.07
C LYS A 34 -18.48 35.50 3.62
N GLU A 35 -17.96 35.85 4.79
CA GLU A 35 -17.07 35.00 5.59
C GLU A 35 -17.65 33.59 5.82
N PRO A 36 -16.79 32.55 5.78
CA PRO A 36 -17.04 31.34 6.55
C PRO A 36 -15.87 31.05 7.50
N THR A 37 -16.17 31.16 8.78
CA THR A 37 -15.36 30.67 9.90
C THR A 37 -15.29 29.13 9.88
N THR A 38 -14.08 28.61 10.06
CA THR A 38 -13.78 27.19 10.32
C THR A 38 -14.54 26.64 11.53
N PRO A 39 -15.27 25.52 11.43
CA PRO A 39 -15.85 24.88 12.62
C PRO A 39 -14.78 24.07 13.36
N SER A 40 -14.33 24.70 14.45
CA SER A 40 -13.57 24.16 15.56
C SER A 40 -14.27 22.99 16.26
N LYS A 41 -13.46 22.15 16.91
CA LYS A 41 -13.82 21.09 17.86
C LYS A 41 -14.99 21.51 18.77
N HIS A 42 -16.14 20.85 18.63
CA HIS A 42 -17.15 20.86 19.69
C HIS A 42 -16.84 19.79 20.74
N ALA A 43 -16.24 20.28 21.82
CA ALA A 43 -16.35 19.71 23.16
C ALA A 43 -17.84 19.52 23.52
N ARG A 44 -18.16 18.34 24.06
CA ARG A 44 -19.48 18.02 24.61
C ARG A 44 -19.57 18.51 26.06
N LYS A 45 -20.51 19.41 26.33
CA LYS A 45 -21.13 19.66 27.64
C LYS A 45 -22.54 20.15 27.29
N GLY A 46 -23.66 19.53 27.63
CA GLY A 46 -24.02 18.69 28.76
C GLY A 46 -25.31 19.32 29.27
N SER A 47 -26.46 18.66 29.07
CA SER A 47 -27.69 18.98 29.80
C SER A 47 -28.56 17.74 29.91
N ASN A 48 -28.84 17.44 31.18
CA ASN A 48 -29.62 16.35 31.72
C ASN A 48 -31.12 16.66 31.57
N VAL A 49 -31.89 15.78 30.95
CA VAL A 49 -33.33 15.66 31.21
C VAL A 49 -33.74 14.18 31.14
N ASN A 50 -34.38 13.75 32.22
CA ASN A 50 -34.85 12.40 32.49
C ASN A 50 -35.83 11.91 31.42
N GLY A 51 -35.54 10.75 30.84
CA GLY A 51 -36.46 9.99 30.01
C GLY A 51 -36.14 8.50 30.16
N ALA A 52 -36.90 7.80 30.99
CA ALA A 52 -36.81 6.36 31.14
C ALA A 52 -37.25 5.68 29.82
N ALA A 53 -36.29 5.36 28.96
CA ALA A 53 -36.50 4.58 27.76
C ALA A 53 -35.87 3.19 27.94
N LYS A 54 -36.73 2.17 27.96
CA LYS A 54 -36.39 0.74 27.90
C LYS A 54 -35.23 0.51 26.91
N LYS A 55 -34.12 -0.04 27.41
CA LYS A 55 -33.11 -0.69 26.56
C LYS A 55 -33.74 -1.92 25.93
N ASN A 56 -34.33 -1.75 24.74
CA ASN A 56 -34.51 -2.87 23.84
C ASN A 56 -33.12 -3.29 23.38
N ASN A 57 -32.59 -4.35 24.00
CA ASN A 57 -31.49 -5.14 23.45
C ASN A 57 -32.01 -5.85 22.19
N THR A 58 -32.13 -5.12 21.09
CA THR A 58 -32.14 -5.75 19.77
C THR A 58 -30.69 -6.09 19.45
N PRO A 59 -30.31 -7.38 19.36
CA PRO A 59 -28.99 -7.73 18.85
C PRO A 59 -28.90 -7.15 17.44
N SER A 60 -27.98 -6.20 17.26
CA SER A 60 -27.63 -5.73 15.93
C SER A 60 -27.25 -6.94 15.09
N PRO A 61 -27.74 -7.10 13.85
CA PRO A 61 -27.44 -8.27 13.05
C PRO A 61 -25.92 -8.38 12.93
N VAL A 62 -25.39 -9.48 13.47
CA VAL A 62 -23.98 -9.83 13.36
C VAL A 62 -23.63 -9.74 11.89
N LYS A 63 -22.82 -8.75 11.51
CA LYS A 63 -22.34 -8.63 10.14
C LYS A 63 -21.62 -9.94 9.85
N LYS A 64 -22.21 -10.77 8.98
CA LYS A 64 -21.60 -12.02 8.51
C LYS A 64 -20.31 -11.63 7.79
N SER A 65 -19.20 -11.63 8.52
CA SER A 65 -17.88 -11.51 7.93
C SER A 65 -17.67 -12.70 7.01
N LEU A 66 -17.05 -12.51 5.83
CA LEU A 66 -16.84 -13.55 4.83
C LEU A 66 -15.97 -14.73 5.30
N GLY A 67 -15.50 -14.71 6.56
CA GLY A 67 -14.59 -15.69 7.11
C GLY A 67 -13.17 -15.53 6.58
N PRO A 68 -12.24 -16.40 7.03
CA PRO A 68 -10.88 -16.43 6.52
C PRO A 68 -10.84 -16.67 5.00
N ILE A 69 -9.79 -16.17 4.34
CA ILE A 69 -9.52 -16.51 2.94
C ILE A 69 -8.83 -17.89 2.93
N PRO A 70 -9.29 -18.84 2.11
CA PRO A 70 -8.72 -20.18 2.12
C PRO A 70 -7.27 -20.18 1.66
N THR A 71 -6.47 -21.07 2.25
CA THR A 71 -5.05 -21.27 1.93
C THR A 71 -4.81 -22.36 0.90
N SER A 72 -5.78 -23.24 0.66
CA SER A 72 -5.75 -24.26 -0.39
C SER A 72 -7.11 -24.43 -1.06
N LEU A 73 -7.13 -25.06 -2.23
CA LEU A 73 -8.37 -25.34 -2.98
C LEU A 73 -9.33 -26.27 -2.19
N ASP A 74 -8.78 -27.20 -1.41
CA ASP A 74 -9.56 -28.15 -0.61
C ASP A 74 -10.24 -27.45 0.58
N ALA A 75 -9.53 -26.52 1.22
CA ALA A 75 -10.06 -25.69 2.30
C ALA A 75 -11.03 -24.60 1.81
N ALA A 76 -11.12 -24.37 0.49
CA ALA A 76 -12.00 -23.36 -0.07
C ALA A 76 -13.47 -23.74 0.11
N SER A 77 -14.24 -22.79 0.62
CA SER A 77 -15.69 -22.94 0.74
C SER A 77 -16.35 -23.01 -0.64
N GLU A 78 -17.55 -23.58 -0.72
CA GLU A 78 -18.32 -23.64 -1.96
C GLU A 78 -18.52 -22.27 -2.67
N PRO A 79 -18.82 -21.16 -1.97
CA PRO A 79 -18.87 -19.84 -2.61
C PRO A 79 -17.49 -19.35 -3.08
N ASP A 80 -16.39 -19.76 -2.44
CA ASP A 80 -15.03 -19.45 -2.91
C ASP A 80 -14.65 -20.21 -4.18
N LYS A 81 -14.96 -21.50 -4.23
CA LYS A 81 -14.83 -22.33 -5.44
C LYS A 81 -15.64 -21.75 -6.61
N MET A 82 -16.79 -21.15 -6.32
CA MET A 82 -17.60 -20.46 -7.33
C MET A 82 -16.90 -19.21 -7.89
N ILE A 83 -16.30 -18.37 -7.04
CA ILE A 83 -15.54 -17.18 -7.49
C ILE A 83 -14.44 -17.61 -8.47
N LEU A 84 -13.65 -18.63 -8.09
CA LEU A 84 -12.57 -19.16 -8.91
C LEU A 84 -13.09 -19.71 -10.24
N ARG A 85 -14.15 -20.53 -10.22
CA ARG A 85 -14.75 -21.10 -11.44
C ARG A 85 -15.27 -20.02 -12.37
N MET A 86 -16.05 -19.06 -11.87
CA MET A 86 -16.62 -18.01 -12.71
C MET A 86 -15.54 -17.10 -13.29
N ARG A 87 -14.47 -16.85 -12.54
CA ARG A 87 -13.37 -16.01 -13.00
C ARG A 87 -12.46 -16.71 -14.01
N ASP A 88 -11.97 -17.91 -13.66
CA ASP A 88 -10.89 -18.57 -14.40
C ASP A 88 -11.43 -19.44 -15.54
N VAL A 89 -12.57 -20.12 -15.33
CA VAL A 89 -13.15 -21.05 -16.33
C VAL A 89 -14.17 -20.35 -17.22
N GLN A 90 -15.04 -19.53 -16.64
CA GLN A 90 -16.13 -18.88 -17.40
C GLN A 90 -15.78 -17.47 -17.89
N GLY A 91 -14.64 -16.91 -17.47
CA GLY A 91 -14.20 -15.58 -17.89
C GLY A 91 -15.13 -14.43 -17.50
N LYS A 92 -15.97 -14.62 -16.47
CA LYS A 92 -17.00 -13.65 -16.07
C LYS A 92 -16.38 -12.37 -15.51
N ASN A 93 -17.11 -11.26 -15.66
CA ASN A 93 -16.69 -9.99 -15.07
C ASN A 93 -17.06 -9.92 -13.58
N TRP A 94 -16.42 -9.02 -12.84
CA TRP A 94 -16.63 -8.90 -11.38
C TRP A 94 -18.07 -8.55 -10.98
N GLY A 95 -18.80 -7.82 -11.83
CA GLY A 95 -20.20 -7.46 -11.57
C GLY A 95 -21.11 -8.69 -11.59
N GLU A 96 -20.96 -9.56 -12.60
CA GLU A 96 -21.69 -10.83 -12.69
C GLU A 96 -21.33 -11.78 -11.53
N ILE A 97 -20.04 -11.89 -11.20
CA ILE A 97 -19.57 -12.74 -10.09
C ILE A 97 -20.14 -12.24 -8.75
N THR A 98 -20.17 -10.92 -8.55
CA THR A 98 -20.73 -10.31 -7.33
C THR A 98 -22.23 -10.58 -7.21
N LYS A 99 -22.99 -10.45 -8.30
CA LYS A 99 -24.42 -10.79 -8.33
C LYS A 99 -24.65 -12.25 -7.95
N ALA A 100 -23.96 -13.18 -8.62
CA ALA A 100 -24.06 -14.61 -8.34
C ALA A 100 -23.66 -14.95 -6.88
N TYR A 101 -22.64 -14.28 -6.35
CA TYR A 101 -22.21 -14.45 -4.95
C TYR A 101 -23.28 -13.99 -3.97
N ILE A 102 -23.87 -12.81 -4.18
CA ILE A 102 -24.94 -12.27 -3.34
C ILE A 102 -26.18 -13.16 -3.41
N GLU A 103 -26.56 -13.63 -4.60
CA GLU A 103 -27.68 -14.56 -4.80
C GLU A 103 -27.47 -15.87 -4.05
N ARG A 104 -26.25 -16.42 -4.07
CA ARG A 104 -25.94 -17.70 -3.43
C ARG A 104 -25.77 -17.61 -1.91
N THR A 105 -25.20 -16.51 -1.40
CA THR A 105 -24.84 -16.38 0.03
C THR A 105 -25.77 -15.46 0.81
N GLY A 106 -26.63 -14.70 0.13
CA GLY A 106 -27.47 -13.65 0.72
C GLY A 106 -26.68 -12.48 1.33
N THR A 107 -25.35 -12.43 1.17
CA THR A 107 -24.49 -11.46 1.83
C THR A 107 -24.13 -10.35 0.86
N LYS A 108 -24.59 -9.12 1.14
CA LYS A 108 -24.19 -7.94 0.38
C LYS A 108 -22.73 -7.61 0.63
N ILE A 109 -21.97 -7.42 -0.45
CA ILE A 109 -20.54 -7.16 -0.41
C ILE A 109 -20.19 -6.01 -1.36
N GLY A 110 -19.04 -5.37 -1.12
CA GLY A 110 -18.54 -4.31 -1.98
C GLY A 110 -17.88 -4.84 -3.26
N ASN A 111 -17.81 -3.99 -4.29
CA ASN A 111 -17.26 -4.35 -5.61
C ASN A 111 -15.79 -4.82 -5.55
N SER A 112 -15.01 -4.37 -4.57
CA SER A 112 -13.60 -4.76 -4.40
C SER A 112 -13.42 -6.04 -3.58
N THR A 113 -14.42 -6.44 -2.78
CA THR A 113 -14.30 -7.53 -1.79
C THR A 113 -13.94 -8.85 -2.46
N LEU A 114 -14.68 -9.25 -3.50
CA LEU A 114 -14.39 -10.52 -4.20
C LEU A 114 -13.10 -10.47 -5.00
N ARG A 115 -12.75 -9.30 -5.55
CA ARG A 115 -11.50 -9.13 -6.29
C ARG A 115 -10.30 -9.34 -5.39
N MET A 116 -10.30 -8.70 -4.21
CA MET A 116 -9.26 -8.91 -3.21
C MET A 116 -9.21 -10.36 -2.74
N ARG A 117 -10.38 -10.95 -2.42
CA ARG A 117 -10.45 -12.34 -1.97
C ARG A 117 -9.90 -13.31 -3.01
N TYR A 118 -10.25 -13.12 -4.28
CA TYR A 118 -9.70 -13.89 -5.40
C TYR A 118 -8.19 -13.72 -5.52
N THR A 119 -7.66 -12.49 -5.50
CA THR A 119 -6.22 -12.25 -5.60
C THR A 119 -5.46 -12.96 -4.48
N THR A 120 -5.96 -12.87 -3.24
CA THR A 120 -5.35 -13.57 -2.10
C THR A 120 -5.45 -15.09 -2.25
N MET A 121 -6.58 -15.64 -2.72
CA MET A 121 -6.67 -17.08 -3.00
C MET A 121 -5.65 -17.52 -4.04
N LYS A 122 -5.48 -16.78 -5.15
CA LYS A 122 -4.48 -17.11 -6.17
C LYS A 122 -3.07 -17.06 -5.62
N ALA A 123 -2.74 -16.07 -4.78
CA ALA A 123 -1.45 -15.99 -4.12
C ALA A 123 -1.24 -17.18 -3.17
N ASN A 124 -2.24 -17.52 -2.34
CA ASN A 124 -2.15 -18.64 -1.40
C ASN A 124 -2.00 -20.00 -2.10
N PHE A 125 -2.63 -20.17 -3.25
CA PHE A 125 -2.57 -21.42 -4.02
C PHE A 125 -1.34 -21.47 -4.94
N THR A 126 -0.48 -20.45 -4.91
CA THR A 126 0.77 -20.48 -5.66
C THR A 126 1.79 -21.26 -4.84
N ASP A 127 2.00 -22.50 -5.22
CA ASP A 127 3.08 -23.33 -4.67
C ASP A 127 4.39 -22.95 -5.36
N MET A 128 5.39 -22.54 -4.57
CA MET A 128 6.76 -22.38 -5.04
C MET A 128 7.53 -23.66 -4.76
N SER A 129 8.38 -24.08 -5.69
CA SER A 129 9.27 -25.20 -5.42
C SER A 129 10.28 -24.82 -4.34
N GLY A 130 10.74 -25.79 -3.54
CA GLY A 130 11.76 -25.52 -2.52
C GLY A 130 13.07 -24.96 -3.10
N GLU A 131 13.39 -25.29 -4.35
CA GLU A 131 14.51 -24.70 -5.09
C GLU A 131 14.27 -23.22 -5.40
N ASP A 132 13.08 -22.87 -5.89
CA ASP A 132 12.70 -21.48 -6.17
C ASP A 132 12.64 -20.62 -4.90
N GLU A 133 12.18 -21.19 -3.77
CA GLU A 133 12.20 -20.50 -2.48
C GLU A 133 13.64 -20.16 -2.04
N ALA A 134 14.56 -21.11 -2.17
CA ALA A 134 15.97 -20.88 -1.87
C ALA A 134 16.58 -19.85 -2.83
N MET A 135 16.21 -19.92 -4.11
CA MET A 135 16.63 -18.96 -5.13
C MET A 135 16.12 -17.54 -4.83
N LEU A 136 14.85 -17.40 -4.43
CA LEU A 136 14.23 -16.14 -4.05
C LEU A 136 14.98 -15.48 -2.90
N LEU A 137 15.31 -16.23 -1.85
CA LEU A 137 16.06 -15.71 -0.70
C LEU A 137 17.46 -15.23 -1.10
N ARG A 138 18.16 -16.00 -1.95
CA ARG A 138 19.49 -15.64 -2.44
C ARG A 138 19.45 -14.37 -3.30
N VAL A 139 18.56 -14.32 -4.28
CA VAL A 139 18.42 -13.19 -5.21
C VAL A 139 17.98 -11.94 -4.46
N LYS A 140 17.02 -12.04 -3.52
CA LYS A 140 16.61 -10.91 -2.68
C LYS A 140 17.81 -10.30 -1.96
N LYS A 141 18.62 -11.14 -1.30
CA LYS A 141 19.81 -10.69 -0.58
C LYS A 141 20.81 -9.98 -1.50
N GLU A 142 21.09 -10.57 -2.66
CA GLU A 142 22.02 -10.00 -3.65
C GLU A 142 21.53 -8.65 -4.17
N VAL A 143 20.25 -8.55 -4.51
CA VAL A 143 19.63 -7.30 -4.98
C VAL A 143 19.69 -6.22 -3.89
N GLU A 144 19.33 -6.55 -2.64
CA GLU A 144 19.38 -5.59 -1.53
C GLU A 144 20.81 -5.10 -1.25
N GLU A 145 21.80 -5.99 -1.33
CA GLU A 145 23.21 -5.63 -1.16
C GLU A 145 23.69 -4.69 -2.28
N ARG A 146 23.30 -4.96 -3.53
CA ARG A 146 23.61 -4.08 -4.66
C ARG A 146 22.94 -2.72 -4.52
N PHE A 147 21.64 -2.69 -4.21
CA PHE A 147 20.91 -1.44 -3.98
C PHE A 147 21.53 -0.62 -2.86
N GLU A 148 21.99 -1.24 -1.78
CA GLU A 148 22.65 -0.53 -0.69
C GLU A 148 23.95 0.13 -1.18
N GLN A 149 24.80 -0.61 -1.90
CA GLN A 149 26.03 -0.06 -2.47
C GLN A 149 25.76 1.09 -3.44
N GLU A 150 24.86 0.88 -4.40
CA GLU A 150 24.47 1.88 -5.40
C GLU A 150 23.89 3.13 -4.76
N LYS A 151 23.03 2.97 -3.75
CA LYS A 151 22.47 4.10 -2.98
C LYS A 151 23.57 4.97 -2.41
N TRP A 152 24.58 4.39 -1.76
CA TRP A 152 25.66 5.17 -1.15
C TRP A 152 26.60 5.79 -2.17
N HIS A 153 26.88 5.09 -3.26
CA HIS A 153 27.62 5.69 -4.38
C HIS A 153 26.86 6.88 -4.96
N ARG A 154 25.55 6.73 -5.19
CA ARG A 154 24.71 7.80 -5.71
C ARG A 154 24.65 9.00 -4.78
N ILE A 155 24.55 8.78 -3.45
CA ILE A 155 24.64 9.86 -2.46
C ILE A 155 25.99 10.58 -2.57
N SER A 156 27.10 9.84 -2.64
CA SER A 156 28.43 10.44 -2.79
C SER A 156 28.55 11.29 -4.05
N ASP A 157 27.98 10.85 -5.17
CA ASP A 157 28.04 11.57 -6.44
C ASP A 157 27.15 12.81 -6.40
N ILE A 158 25.91 12.70 -5.91
CA ILE A 158 25.00 13.86 -5.77
C ILE A 158 25.60 14.90 -4.83
N MET A 159 26.19 14.49 -3.69
CA MET A 159 26.86 15.43 -2.78
C MET A 159 28.00 16.18 -3.47
N HIS A 160 28.70 15.53 -4.40
CA HIS A 160 29.77 16.17 -5.17
C HIS A 160 29.21 17.14 -6.23
N GLU A 161 28.15 16.73 -6.94
CA GLU A 161 27.44 17.54 -7.92
C GLU A 161 26.84 18.82 -7.29
N GLU A 162 26.37 18.75 -6.04
CA GLU A 162 25.86 19.89 -5.26
C GLU A 162 26.99 20.79 -4.69
N GLY A 163 28.25 20.54 -5.07
CA GLY A 163 29.40 21.35 -4.65
C GLY A 163 30.08 20.88 -3.36
N GLY A 164 29.67 19.73 -2.83
CA GLY A 164 30.34 19.06 -1.71
C GLY A 164 31.60 18.28 -2.12
N THR A 165 32.33 17.81 -1.12
CA THR A 165 33.47 16.89 -1.33
C THR A 165 32.95 15.48 -1.64
N LYS A 166 33.58 14.81 -2.62
CA LYS A 166 33.33 13.40 -2.88
C LYS A 166 33.94 12.53 -1.77
N TYR A 167 33.11 12.04 -0.87
CA TYR A 167 33.55 11.22 0.26
C TYR A 167 33.50 9.72 -0.08
N PRO A 168 34.42 8.90 0.48
CA PRO A 168 34.29 7.45 0.41
C PRO A 168 32.98 6.96 1.06
N VAL A 169 32.33 5.98 0.43
CA VAL A 169 31.08 5.37 0.92
C VAL A 169 31.12 4.98 2.41
N PRO A 170 32.18 4.32 2.94
CA PRO A 170 32.22 3.96 4.36
C PRO A 170 32.19 5.18 5.31
N ALA A 171 32.77 6.31 4.90
CA ALA A 171 32.75 7.54 5.69
C ALA A 171 31.35 8.15 5.74
N LEU A 172 30.64 8.15 4.60
CA LEU A 172 29.25 8.61 4.51
C LEU A 172 28.32 7.75 5.37
N GLN A 173 28.44 6.43 5.29
CA GLN A 173 27.67 5.48 6.10
C GLN A 173 27.87 5.71 7.60
N LYS A 174 29.14 5.86 8.03
CA LYS A 174 29.48 6.14 9.42
C LYS A 174 28.85 7.46 9.89
N LYS A 175 29.00 8.52 9.09
CA LYS A 175 28.47 9.85 9.43
C LYS A 175 26.96 9.86 9.50
N PHE A 176 26.28 9.20 8.56
CA PHE A 176 24.83 9.05 8.60
C PHE A 176 24.37 8.34 9.87
N LYS A 177 24.99 7.19 10.23
CA LYS A 177 24.66 6.46 11.46
C LYS A 177 24.86 7.31 12.73
N GLU A 178 25.94 8.09 12.80
CA GLU A 178 26.19 9.03 13.91
C GLU A 178 25.08 10.09 14.01
N LEU A 179 24.68 10.68 12.89
CA LEU A 179 23.64 11.71 12.83
C LEU A 179 22.25 11.14 13.16
N SER A 180 21.90 9.96 12.64
CA SER A 180 20.62 9.30 12.96
C SER A 180 20.49 8.96 14.44
N LYS A 181 21.58 8.50 15.08
CA LYS A 181 21.59 8.24 16.53
C LYS A 181 21.45 9.52 17.35
N LYS A 182 22.13 10.59 16.93
CA LYS A 182 22.03 11.90 17.61
C LYS A 182 20.64 12.54 17.44
N GLY A 183 20.04 12.45 16.26
CA GLY A 183 18.67 12.92 16.02
C GLY A 183 17.62 12.14 16.82
N ALA A 184 17.81 10.83 17.01
CA ALA A 184 16.95 10.02 17.87
C ALA A 184 17.13 10.34 19.37
N GLN A 185 18.33 10.73 19.80
CA GLN A 185 18.59 11.15 21.18
C GLN A 185 18.08 12.57 21.49
N ALA A 186 18.04 13.46 20.50
CA ALA A 186 17.51 14.81 20.65
C ALA A 186 15.97 14.85 20.77
N ASN A 187 15.25 13.91 20.16
CA ASN A 187 13.78 13.83 20.22
C ASN A 187 13.22 13.00 21.40
N GLY A 188 14.09 12.54 22.32
CA GLY A 188 13.70 11.72 23.49
C GLY A 188 13.64 12.47 24.82
N TYR A 189 13.83 13.80 24.79
CA TYR A 189 13.72 14.68 25.95
C TYR A 189 12.86 15.89 25.57
N GLU A 190 11.55 15.72 25.59
CA GLU A 190 10.57 16.79 25.78
C GLU A 190 9.42 16.29 26.66
#